data_AF-H9MDG9-F1
#
_entry.id   AF-H9MDG9-F1
#
_cell.length_a   1.000
_cell.length_b   1.000
_cell.length_c   1.000
_cell.angle_alpha   90.00
_cell.angle_beta   90.00
_cell.angle_gamma   90.00
#
_symmetry.space_group_name_H-M   'P 1'
#
loop_
_entity.id
_entity.type
_entity.pdbx_description
1 polymer ?
#
loop_
_entity_poly.entity_id
_entity_poly.type
_entity_poly.pdbx_seq_one_letter_code
_entity_poly.pdbx_strand_id
1 'polypeptide(L)' 'ERVLGPFPQHLIRKADARSAKYFRHGTRLNFPEGASSRESIRAVKKLPRLRNLIMEHADHSAGSLIDLL' A
#
# COMPACT_ATOMS: atom_id res chain seq x y z
N GLU A 1 0.36 4.44 -1.47
CA GLU A 1 1.74 4.24 -0.94
C GLU A 1 1.94 4.76 0.49
N ARG A 2 1.06 5.61 1.05
CA ARG A 2 1.23 6.17 2.41
C ARG A 2 1.48 5.11 3.51
N VAL A 3 0.71 4.03 3.48
CA VAL A 3 0.75 2.95 4.49
C VAL A 3 1.76 1.87 4.10
N LEU A 4 1.64 1.35 2.87
CA LEU A 4 2.42 0.20 2.37
C LEU A 4 3.79 0.57 1.80
N GLY A 5 4.05 1.84 1.49
CA GLY A 5 5.19 2.23 0.66
C GLY A 5 4.91 2.06 -0.84
N PRO A 6 5.94 2.28 -1.69
CA PRO A 6 5.86 2.02 -3.12
C PRO A 6 5.70 0.52 -3.39
N PHE A 7 4.85 0.16 -4.34
CA PHE A 7 4.65 -1.24 -4.71
C PHE A 7 5.80 -1.72 -5.61
N PRO A 8 6.33 -2.93 -5.39
CA PRO A 8 7.27 -3.54 -6.31
C PRO A 8 6.69 -3.65 -7.71
N GLN A 9 7.48 -3.29 -8.72
CA GLN A 9 7.05 -3.32 -10.12
C GLN A 9 6.53 -4.71 -10.55
N HIS A 10 7.12 -5.79 -10.02
CA HIS A 10 6.72 -7.15 -10.36
C HIS A 10 5.30 -7.49 -9.85
N LEU A 11 4.87 -6.94 -8.72
CA LEU A 11 3.50 -7.09 -8.23
C LEU A 11 2.52 -6.28 -9.09
N ILE A 12 2.91 -5.07 -9.49
CA ILE A 12 2.07 -4.23 -10.36
C ILE A 12 1.89 -4.87 -11.73
N ARG A 13 2.94 -5.46 -12.31
CA ARG A 13 2.88 -6.18 -13.60
C ARG A 13 2.00 -7.43 -13.56
N LYS A 14 1.91 -8.09 -12.40
CA LYS A 14 1.02 -9.25 -12.18
C LYS A 14 -0.42 -8.86 -11.84
N ALA A 15 -0.67 -7.57 -11.63
CA ALA A 15 -1.98 -7.09 -11.26
C ALA A 15 -2.96 -7.28 -12.43
N ASP A 16 -4.17 -7.74 -12.12
CA ASP A 16 -5.17 -8.01 -13.15
C ASP A 16 -5.69 -6.72 -13.81
N ALA A 17 -6.39 -6.86 -14.95
CA ALA A 17 -6.94 -5.70 -15.65
C ALA A 17 -7.91 -4.86 -14.80
N ARG A 18 -8.57 -5.46 -13.80
CA ARG A 18 -9.53 -4.77 -12.92
C ARG A 18 -8.81 -3.85 -11.93
N SER A 19 -7.59 -4.22 -11.54
CA SER A 19 -6.76 -3.49 -10.60
C SER A 19 -5.99 -2.35 -11.24
N ALA A 20 -5.82 -2.35 -12.57
CA ALA A 20 -5.11 -1.31 -13.31
C ALA A 20 -5.63 0.12 -13.01
N LYS A 21 -6.94 0.27 -12.75
CA LYS A 21 -7.57 1.55 -12.37
C LYS A 21 -7.02 2.17 -11.07
N TYR A 22 -6.39 1.37 -10.22
CA TYR A 22 -5.78 1.83 -8.97
C TYR A 22 -4.36 2.34 -9.16
N PHE A 23 -3.76 2.24 -10.36
CA PHE A 23 -2.40 2.67 -10.64
C PHE A 23 -2.35 3.87 -11.61
N ARG A 24 -1.47 4.84 -11.32
CA ARG A 24 -1.04 5.88 -12.26
C ARG A 24 0.19 5.41 -13.01
N HIS A 25 0.16 5.57 -14.32
CA HIS A 25 1.24 5.18 -15.25
C HIS A 25 1.70 3.73 -15.10
N GLY A 26 0.88 2.84 -14.52
CA GLY A 26 1.22 1.43 -14.30
C GLY A 26 2.37 1.20 -13.31
N THR A 27 2.77 2.20 -12.51
CA THR A 27 3.94 2.08 -11.61
C THR A 27 3.70 2.55 -10.18
N ARG A 28 2.67 3.36 -9.94
CA ARG A 28 2.37 3.93 -8.61
C ARG A 28 0.89 3.91 -8.35
N LEU A 29 0.47 3.84 -7.09
CA LEU A 29 -0.95 3.96 -6.77
C LEU A 29 -1.52 5.33 -7.15
N ASN A 30 -2.74 5.34 -7.66
CA ASN A 30 -3.53 6.54 -7.92
C ASN A 30 -4.12 7.11 -6.62
N PHE A 31 -3.27 7.43 -5.65
CA PHE A 31 -3.67 7.99 -4.35
C PHE A 31 -2.75 9.15 -3.99
N PRO A 32 -3.26 10.24 -3.38
CA PRO A 32 -4.67 10.48 -3.01
C PRO A 32 -5.64 10.86 -4.15
N GLU A 33 -5.16 11.19 -5.35
CA GLU A 33 -5.93 11.85 -6.40
C GLU A 33 -7.03 10.98 -7.02
N GLY A 34 -6.84 9.65 -7.03
CA GLY A 34 -7.87 8.68 -7.44
C GLY A 34 -8.72 8.13 -6.29
N ALA A 35 -8.67 8.75 -5.10
CA ALA A 35 -9.49 8.30 -3.98
C ALA A 35 -10.97 8.65 -4.20
N SER A 36 -11.87 7.78 -3.75
CA SER A 36 -13.33 7.92 -3.93
C SER A 36 -13.95 9.03 -3.08
N SER A 37 -13.29 9.44 -1.99
CA SER A 37 -13.80 10.49 -1.10
C SER A 37 -12.70 11.15 -0.27
N ARG A 38 -12.96 12.37 0.22
CA ARG A 38 -12.04 13.07 1.13
C ARG A 38 -11.93 12.37 2.49
N GLU A 39 -12.99 11.70 2.91
CA GLU A 39 -13.09 10.92 4.14
C GLU A 39 -12.14 9.72 4.07
N SER A 40 -12.11 9.02 2.93
CA SER A 40 -11.18 7.91 2.71
C SER A 40 -9.72 8.37 2.77
N ILE A 41 -9.40 9.52 2.18
CA ILE A 41 -8.05 10.12 2.26
C ILE A 41 -7.70 10.42 3.73
N ARG A 42 -8.62 11.02 4.48
CA ARG A 42 -8.42 11.34 5.90
C ARG A 42 -8.21 10.09 6.74
N ALA A 43 -8.98 9.03 6.51
CA ALA A 43 -8.81 7.75 7.18
C ALA A 43 -7.42 7.16 6.90
N VAL A 44 -7.02 7.06 5.62
CA VAL A 44 -5.70 6.52 5.24
C VAL A 44 -4.55 7.36 5.79
N LYS A 45 -4.70 8.69 5.88
CA LYS A 45 -3.67 9.57 6.47
C LYS A 45 -3.45 9.34 7.98
N LYS A 46 -4.46 8.83 8.69
CA LYS A 46 -4.38 8.51 10.12
C LYS A 46 -3.77 7.13 10.39
N LEU A 47 -3.66 6.27 9.38
CA LEU A 47 -3.09 4.95 9.56
C LEU A 47 -1.56 5.04 9.73
N PRO A 48 -0.99 4.33 10.73
CA PRO A 48 0.45 4.14 10.81
C PRO A 48 0.97 3.39 9.57
N ARG A 49 2.28 3.49 9.31
CA ARG A 49 2.90 2.70 8.22
C ARG A 49 2.78 1.22 8.56
N LEU A 50 2.65 0.37 7.54
CA LEU A 50 2.52 -1.08 7.75
C LEU A 50 3.68 -1.64 8.57
N ARG A 51 4.90 -1.18 8.30
CA ARG A 51 6.09 -1.53 9.11
C ARG A 51 5.88 -1.29 10.60
N ASN A 52 5.28 -0.15 10.97
CA ASN A 52 5.05 0.19 12.38
C ASN A 52 3.98 -0.73 12.98
N LEU A 53 2.91 -1.03 12.22
CA LEU A 53 1.87 -1.96 12.66
C LEU A 53 2.43 -3.37 12.92
N ILE A 54 3.27 -3.86 12.00
CA ILE A 54 3.92 -5.17 12.13
C ILE A 54 4.85 -5.17 13.35
N MET A 55 5.69 -4.16 13.50
CA MET A 55 6.61 -4.08 14.64
C MET A 55 5.90 -3.95 16.00
N GLU A 56 4.71 -3.33 16.03
CA GLU A 56 3.92 -3.15 17.26
C GLU A 56 3.12 -4.39 17.64
N HIS A 57 2.66 -5.19 16.68
CA HIS A 57 1.69 -6.27 16.93
C HIS A 57 2.19 -7.67 16.64
N ALA A 58 3.33 -7.80 15.97
CA ALA A 58 3.75 -9.08 15.46
C ALA A 58 5.07 -9.50 16.12
N ASP A 59 5.08 -10.71 16.68
CA ASP A 59 6.24 -11.29 17.33
C ASP A 59 7.44 -11.36 16.38
N HIS A 60 8.64 -11.62 16.90
CA HIS A 60 9.91 -11.57 16.15
C HIS A 60 9.92 -12.33 14.80
N SER A 61 9.02 -13.30 14.58
CA SER A 61 8.84 -14.03 13.31
C SER A 61 8.25 -13.21 12.17
N ALA A 62 7.46 -12.16 12.45
CA ALA A 62 6.79 -11.35 11.45
C ALA A 62 7.67 -10.26 10.83
N GLY A 63 8.88 -10.04 11.37
CA GLY A 63 9.89 -9.22 10.71
C GLY A 63 10.21 -9.74 9.30
N SER A 64 10.16 -11.07 9.10
CA SER A 64 10.36 -11.71 7.79
C SER A 64 9.28 -11.36 6.76
N LEU A 65 8.07 -10.95 7.18
CA LEU A 65 7.01 -10.52 6.28
C LEU A 65 7.28 -9.14 5.67
N ILE A 66 8.12 -8.33 6.32
CA ILE A 66 8.49 -7.00 5.80
C ILE A 66 9.38 -7.15 4.56
N ASP A 67 10.26 -8.17 4.53
CA ASP A 67 11.17 -8.43 3.42
C ASP A 67 10.47 -9.04 2.18
N LEU A 68 9.19 -9.44 2.32
CA LEU A 68 8.36 -9.99 1.23
C LEU A 68 7.56 -8.92 0.47
N LEU A 69 7.64 -7.65 0.89
CA LEU A 69 6.98 -6.50 0.26
C LEU A 69 7.94 -5.69 -0.62
#